data_AF-A0A7V6AM99-F1
#
_entry.id   AF-A0A7V6AM99-F1
#
_cell.length_a   1.000
_cell.length_b   1.000
_cell.length_c   1.000
_cell.angle_alpha   90.00
_cell.angle_beta   90.00
_cell.angle_gamma   90.00
#
_symmetry.space_group_name_H-M   'P 1'
#
loop_
_entity.id
_entity.type
_entity.pdbx_description
1 polymer ?
#
loop_
_entity_poly.entity_id
_entity_poly.type
_entity_poly.pdbx_seq_one_letter_code
_entity_poly.pdbx_strand_id
1 'polypeptide(L)'
;MNRRYAAFVMGIMLGMANLYAQVDREFWFAAPHIGPNHAGNQTVMLCISAMDVDAYVTIDQPANPSFAKIVNQLVSANTSYIFTINAAAANPYFTMNGTPAYVTNNFLNFNVSNIEFQKVLNYGIHITSTADITVYYDIAGGWNMDLYSLKGKNALGNEFYCPFQTRWPWKRASDIQASSQIDIVSADDNNEIYIVVTAKTSLKANCNVTNALFPTVSPIVNYPGDTIKITLNKGQTYAIRNWDKTWPGALGGTHIWTKDKNKKIAVTITDDSAQTSCGGCADIIGDQLIPVDICGTKYIVMKSMLSAACEGWFFVTIMYDNTTIKINDGT
;
A
#
# COMPACT_ATOMS: atom_id res chain seq x y z
N MET A 1 55.69 4.05 41.00
CA MET A 1 54.31 3.71 41.39
C MET A 1 53.51 3.40 40.13
N ASN A 2 53.09 2.13 39.97
CA ASN A 2 51.81 1.63 39.42
C ASN A 2 51.13 2.48 38.32
N ARG A 3 50.76 2.01 37.12
CA ARG A 3 50.23 0.70 36.69
C ARG A 3 50.17 0.65 35.15
N ARG A 4 50.30 -0.56 34.60
CA ARG A 4 49.99 -0.97 33.21
C ARG A 4 48.49 -0.88 32.91
N TYR A 5 48.07 -0.48 31.71
CA TYR A 5 46.90 -0.98 30.96
C TYR A 5 47.15 -0.67 29.46
N ALA A 6 47.52 -1.63 28.61
CA ALA A 6 46.66 -2.65 27.97
C ALA A 6 45.68 -2.03 26.96
N ALA A 7 45.86 -2.43 25.70
CA ALA A 7 45.08 -2.05 24.54
C ALA A 7 43.57 -2.32 24.70
N PHE A 8 42.75 -1.49 24.07
CA PHE A 8 41.40 -1.87 23.70
C PHE A 8 41.08 -1.37 22.29
N VAL A 9 41.47 -2.20 21.30
CA VAL A 9 40.85 -2.18 19.97
C VAL A 9 39.46 -2.77 20.18
N MET A 10 38.45 -1.92 20.36
CA MET A 10 37.06 -2.39 20.29
C MET A 10 36.66 -2.41 18.82
N GLY A 11 36.80 -3.57 18.20
CA GLY A 11 36.19 -3.85 16.92
C GLY A 11 34.68 -3.65 17.03
N ILE A 12 34.17 -2.70 16.25
CA ILE A 12 32.75 -2.66 15.89
C ILE A 12 32.56 -3.79 14.87
N MET A 13 32.49 -5.02 15.36
CA MET A 13 31.72 -6.06 14.68
C MET A 13 30.26 -5.80 15.06
N LEU A 14 29.65 -4.84 14.37
CA LEU A 14 28.19 -4.76 14.30
C LEU A 14 27.74 -6.10 13.75
N GLY A 15 27.18 -6.93 14.63
CA GLY A 15 26.54 -8.17 14.23
C GLY A 15 25.62 -7.87 13.07
N MET A 16 25.80 -8.62 11.98
CA MET A 16 24.85 -8.69 10.90
C MET A 16 23.55 -9.28 11.46
N ALA A 17 22.77 -8.46 12.17
CA ALA A 17 21.35 -8.70 12.24
C ALA A 17 20.91 -8.72 10.79
N ASN A 18 20.20 -9.78 10.38
CA ASN A 18 19.53 -9.82 9.09
C ASN A 18 18.67 -8.57 8.99
N LEU A 19 19.18 -7.54 8.31
CA LEU A 19 18.40 -6.38 7.97
C LEU A 19 17.43 -6.91 6.93
N TYR A 20 16.17 -7.01 7.32
CA TYR A 20 15.05 -7.29 6.43
C TYR A 20 14.86 -6.05 5.55
N ALA A 21 15.79 -5.87 4.61
CA ALA A 21 15.78 -4.77 3.68
C ALA A 21 14.64 -4.93 2.69
N GLN A 22 14.31 -3.84 2.00
CA GLN A 22 13.29 -3.76 0.96
C GLN A 22 13.76 -4.37 -0.37
N VAL A 23 14.59 -5.40 -0.27
CA VAL A 23 15.29 -6.08 -1.34
C VAL A 23 14.84 -7.54 -1.31
N ASP A 24 14.32 -8.02 -2.43
CA ASP A 24 13.87 -9.40 -2.55
C ASP A 24 13.82 -9.85 -4.01
N ARG A 25 13.40 -11.09 -4.22
CA ARG A 25 13.19 -11.72 -5.53
C ARG A 25 11.74 -12.05 -5.82
N GLU A 26 10.86 -11.88 -4.83
CA GLU A 26 9.43 -12.12 -4.97
C GLU A 26 8.62 -11.04 -4.26
N PHE A 27 7.63 -10.48 -4.95
CA PHE A 27 6.77 -9.44 -4.43
C PHE A 27 5.32 -9.73 -4.79
N TRP A 28 4.43 -9.49 -3.83
CA TRP A 28 2.98 -9.55 -3.98
C TRP A 28 2.39 -8.20 -3.64
N PHE A 29 1.48 -7.72 -4.47
CA PHE A 29 0.90 -6.39 -4.29
C PHE A 29 -0.55 -6.31 -4.78
N ALA A 30 -1.41 -5.72 -3.96
CA ALA A 30 -2.72 -5.26 -4.39
C ALA A 30 -2.65 -3.74 -4.57
N ALA A 31 -2.90 -3.25 -5.79
CA ALA A 31 -2.82 -1.82 -6.04
C ALA A 31 -4.09 -1.11 -5.56
N PRO A 32 -3.94 0.02 -4.85
CA PRO A 32 -5.08 0.79 -4.38
C PRO A 32 -5.90 1.37 -5.54
N HIS A 33 -7.18 1.66 -5.29
CA HIS A 33 -7.94 2.55 -6.17
C HIS A 33 -7.67 4.00 -5.84
N ILE A 34 -7.11 4.71 -6.80
CA ILE A 34 -6.89 6.14 -6.72
C ILE A 34 -8.05 6.85 -7.43
N GLY A 35 -8.63 7.84 -6.77
CA GLY A 35 -9.71 8.66 -7.33
C GLY A 35 -9.36 9.18 -8.74
N PRO A 36 -10.26 9.07 -9.73
CA PRO A 36 -9.94 9.44 -11.12
C PRO A 36 -9.76 10.95 -11.35
N ASN A 37 -10.27 11.79 -10.46
CA ASN A 37 -10.39 13.24 -10.66
C ASN A 37 -9.35 14.05 -9.85
N HIS A 38 -8.14 13.51 -9.71
CA HIS A 38 -7.02 14.26 -9.14
C HIS A 38 -6.41 15.15 -10.22
N ALA A 39 -6.33 16.46 -9.97
CA ALA A 39 -5.77 17.40 -10.93
C ALA A 39 -4.30 17.04 -11.28
N GLY A 40 -3.94 17.10 -12.56
CA GLY A 40 -2.54 16.98 -13.01
C GLY A 40 -2.12 15.65 -13.64
N ASN A 41 -3.06 14.91 -14.27
CA ASN A 41 -2.80 13.69 -15.04
C ASN A 41 -1.93 12.69 -14.28
N GLN A 42 -2.49 12.12 -13.21
CA GLN A 42 -1.77 11.11 -12.45
C GLN A 42 -1.40 9.91 -13.34
N THR A 43 -0.27 9.29 -13.06
CA THR A 43 0.22 8.12 -13.78
C THR A 43 0.78 7.17 -12.75
N VAL A 44 0.36 5.92 -12.86
CA VAL A 44 0.82 4.90 -11.94
C VAL A 44 2.00 4.17 -12.58
N MET A 45 3.04 3.90 -11.81
CA MET A 45 4.24 3.22 -12.30
C MET A 45 4.70 2.12 -11.33
N LEU A 46 5.33 1.08 -11.86
CA LEU A 46 6.19 0.18 -11.10
C LEU A 46 7.63 0.47 -11.49
N CYS A 47 8.43 0.91 -10.54
CA CYS A 47 9.86 1.06 -10.73
C CYS A 47 10.60 -0.10 -10.07
N ILE A 48 11.42 -0.78 -10.86
CA ILE A 48 12.16 -1.96 -10.44
C ILE A 48 13.64 -1.68 -10.63
N SER A 49 14.42 -1.78 -9.57
CA SER A 49 15.87 -1.55 -9.62
C SER A 49 16.63 -2.83 -9.33
N ALA A 50 17.62 -3.14 -10.17
CA ALA A 50 18.54 -4.22 -9.93
C ALA A 50 19.71 -3.73 -9.07
N MET A 51 20.21 -4.63 -8.21
CA MET A 51 21.38 -4.38 -7.37
C MET A 51 22.66 -4.48 -8.21
N ASP A 52 23.70 -5.14 -7.72
CA ASP A 52 25.01 -5.21 -8.38
C ASP A 52 25.11 -6.24 -9.51
N VAL A 53 24.03 -6.96 -9.82
CA VAL A 53 23.94 -7.96 -10.89
C VAL A 53 22.69 -7.77 -11.75
N ASP A 54 22.75 -8.20 -13.01
CA ASP A 54 21.61 -8.18 -13.92
C ASP A 54 20.44 -9.01 -13.36
N ALA A 55 19.24 -8.44 -13.43
CA ALA A 55 18.01 -9.09 -12.98
C ALA A 55 17.08 -9.35 -14.17
N TYR A 56 16.58 -10.57 -14.30
CA TYR A 56 15.52 -10.92 -15.23
C TYR A 56 14.20 -11.00 -14.48
N VAL A 57 13.33 -10.03 -14.76
CA VAL A 57 12.08 -9.81 -14.03
C VAL A 57 10.91 -10.39 -14.82
N THR A 58 10.00 -11.02 -14.08
CA THR A 58 8.73 -11.54 -14.56
C THR A 58 7.61 -10.91 -13.76
N ILE A 59 6.58 -10.37 -14.43
CA ILE A 59 5.41 -9.75 -13.81
C ILE A 59 4.16 -10.44 -14.34
N ASP A 60 3.30 -10.93 -13.46
CA ASP A 60 1.99 -11.50 -13.82
C ASP A 60 0.85 -11.15 -12.86
N GLN A 61 -0.36 -11.56 -13.24
CA GLN A 61 -1.54 -11.58 -12.39
C GLN A 61 -2.05 -13.03 -12.33
N PRO A 62 -1.69 -13.83 -11.31
CA PRO A 62 -1.93 -15.27 -11.31
C PRO A 62 -3.40 -15.69 -11.46
N ALA A 63 -4.33 -14.86 -10.97
CA ALA A 63 -5.76 -15.09 -11.08
C ALA A 63 -6.40 -14.52 -12.35
N ASN A 64 -5.67 -13.73 -13.15
CA ASN A 64 -6.15 -13.10 -14.37
C ASN A 64 -5.45 -13.68 -15.60
N PRO A 65 -6.00 -14.74 -16.23
CA PRO A 65 -5.39 -15.36 -17.40
C PRO A 65 -5.39 -14.45 -18.64
N SER A 66 -6.15 -13.36 -18.64
CA SER A 66 -6.13 -12.37 -19.72
C SER A 66 -4.94 -11.41 -19.64
N PHE A 67 -4.25 -11.36 -18.50
CA PHE A 67 -3.07 -10.53 -18.31
C PHE A 67 -1.92 -11.02 -19.20
N ALA A 68 -1.45 -10.15 -20.09
CA ALA A 68 -0.26 -10.40 -20.89
C ALA A 68 0.97 -10.32 -19.99
N LYS A 69 1.37 -11.48 -19.46
CA LYS A 69 2.53 -11.65 -18.59
C LYS A 69 3.79 -11.05 -19.21
N ILE A 70 4.52 -10.25 -18.42
CA ILE A 70 5.87 -9.80 -18.77
C ILE A 70 6.84 -10.90 -18.34
N VAL A 71 7.69 -11.36 -19.26
CA VAL A 71 8.63 -12.45 -19.02
C VAL A 71 10.04 -11.99 -19.38
N ASN A 72 11.00 -12.30 -18.51
CA ASN A 72 12.43 -12.06 -18.72
C ASN A 72 12.77 -10.61 -19.10
N GLN A 73 12.07 -9.63 -18.53
CA GLN A 73 12.48 -8.23 -18.68
C GLN A 73 13.85 -8.05 -18.02
N LEU A 74 14.85 -7.66 -18.80
CA LEU A 74 16.16 -7.31 -18.27
C LEU A 74 16.07 -5.96 -17.54
N VAL A 75 16.54 -5.96 -16.29
CA VAL A 75 16.93 -4.78 -15.53
C VAL A 75 18.43 -4.90 -15.28
N SER A 76 19.23 -4.09 -15.97
CA SER A 76 20.69 -4.18 -15.88
C SER A 76 21.19 -3.80 -14.49
N ALA A 77 22.31 -4.40 -14.07
CA ALA A 77 22.96 -4.10 -12.80
C ALA A 77 23.11 -2.59 -12.56
N ASN A 78 22.76 -2.14 -11.35
CA ASN A 78 22.81 -0.75 -10.90
C ASN A 78 21.93 0.20 -11.71
N THR A 79 20.87 -0.32 -12.33
CA THR A 79 19.89 0.49 -13.08
C THR A 79 18.46 0.21 -12.61
N SER A 80 17.54 1.08 -13.05
CA SER A 80 16.12 0.94 -12.81
C SER A 80 15.37 0.82 -14.13
N TYR A 81 14.31 0.01 -14.12
CA TYR A 81 13.35 -0.11 -15.21
C TYR A 81 11.98 0.34 -14.71
N ILE A 82 11.32 1.19 -15.50
CA ILE A 82 10.01 1.75 -15.17
C ILE A 82 8.96 1.12 -16.09
N PHE A 83 7.96 0.50 -15.48
CA PHE A 83 6.73 0.08 -16.15
C PHE A 83 5.64 1.09 -15.86
N THR A 84 5.11 1.73 -16.90
CA THR A 84 3.94 2.59 -16.77
C THR A 84 2.69 1.71 -16.74
N ILE A 85 1.81 1.90 -15.78
CA ILE A 85 0.50 1.25 -15.73
C ILE A 85 -0.47 2.15 -16.48
N ASN A 86 -1.05 1.63 -17.57
CA ASN A 86 -1.97 2.41 -18.38
C ASN A 86 -3.29 2.60 -17.63
N ALA A 87 -3.47 3.78 -17.05
CA ALA A 87 -4.63 4.10 -16.24
C ALA A 87 -5.95 4.06 -17.05
N ALA A 88 -5.92 4.26 -18.37
CA ALA A 88 -7.12 4.20 -19.22
C ALA A 88 -7.64 2.77 -19.43
N ALA A 89 -6.76 1.76 -19.43
CA ALA A 89 -7.15 0.34 -19.43
C ALA A 89 -7.44 -0.17 -18.00
N ALA A 90 -6.84 0.46 -17.00
CA ALA A 90 -6.96 0.05 -15.60
C ALA A 90 -8.19 0.63 -14.88
N ASN A 91 -8.75 1.73 -15.37
CA ASN A 91 -9.92 2.33 -14.76
C ASN A 91 -10.68 3.14 -15.84
N PRO A 92 -11.93 2.78 -16.20
CA PRO A 92 -12.72 3.54 -17.18
C PRO A 92 -12.99 4.98 -16.75
N TYR A 93 -12.69 5.34 -15.49
CA TYR A 93 -12.80 6.68 -14.95
C TYR A 93 -11.51 7.50 -15.09
N PHE A 94 -10.36 6.92 -15.46
CA PHE A 94 -9.06 7.62 -15.51
C PHE A 94 -8.80 8.35 -16.84
N THR A 95 -9.86 8.82 -17.50
CA THR A 95 -9.76 9.67 -18.70
C THR A 95 -9.76 11.14 -18.30
N MET A 96 -8.63 11.66 -17.82
CA MET A 96 -8.41 13.11 -17.78
C MET A 96 -7.72 13.57 -19.08
N ASN A 97 -8.48 14.24 -19.95
CA ASN A 97 -8.01 15.05 -21.09
C ASN A 97 -7.04 14.40 -22.09
N GLY A 98 -7.26 13.13 -22.46
CA GLY A 98 -6.77 12.56 -23.73
C GLY A 98 -5.26 12.53 -23.96
N THR A 99 -4.45 12.86 -22.94
CA THR A 99 -3.00 12.89 -23.05
C THR A 99 -2.41 12.21 -21.81
N PRO A 100 -1.96 10.95 -21.90
CA PRO A 100 -1.26 10.31 -20.79
C PRO A 100 -0.06 11.17 -20.41
N ALA A 101 0.02 11.62 -19.16
CA ALA A 101 1.29 12.13 -18.66
C ALA A 101 2.24 10.93 -18.64
N TYR A 102 3.42 11.05 -19.26
CA TYR A 102 4.41 9.97 -19.35
C TYR A 102 3.95 8.74 -20.14
N VAL A 103 3.89 8.90 -21.47
CA VAL A 103 3.92 7.76 -22.41
C VAL A 103 5.36 7.24 -22.46
N THR A 104 5.68 6.19 -21.69
CA THR A 104 6.83 5.34 -21.99
C THR A 104 6.36 4.17 -22.87
N ASN A 105 7.25 3.52 -23.62
CA ASN A 105 6.87 2.39 -24.48
C ASN A 105 6.54 1.09 -23.70
N ASN A 106 6.53 1.14 -22.36
CA ASN A 106 6.46 -0.01 -21.47
C ASN A 106 5.17 0.01 -20.65
N PHE A 107 4.10 -0.58 -21.19
CA PHE A 107 2.78 -0.56 -20.57
C PHE A 107 2.37 -1.88 -19.93
N LEU A 108 1.84 -1.79 -18.71
CA LEU A 108 0.91 -2.78 -18.17
C LEU A 108 -0.51 -2.36 -18.57
N ASN A 109 -1.07 -3.02 -19.58
CA ASN A 109 -2.36 -2.66 -20.19
C ASN A 109 -3.58 -3.37 -19.55
N PHE A 110 -3.63 -3.43 -18.22
CA PHE A 110 -4.71 -4.14 -17.50
C PHE A 110 -5.15 -3.40 -16.26
N ASN A 111 -6.35 -3.73 -15.79
CA ASN A 111 -6.79 -3.32 -14.46
C ASN A 111 -5.93 -3.99 -13.39
N VAL A 112 -5.21 -3.15 -12.66
CA VAL A 112 -4.36 -3.53 -11.54
C VAL A 112 -4.97 -3.09 -10.21
N SER A 113 -6.05 -2.30 -10.26
CA SER A 113 -6.60 -1.61 -9.12
C SER A 113 -7.87 -2.29 -8.62
N ASN A 114 -8.05 -2.35 -7.31
CA ASN A 114 -9.32 -2.79 -6.72
C ASN A 114 -10.39 -1.70 -6.84
N ILE A 115 -10.93 -1.55 -8.04
CA ILE A 115 -11.94 -0.54 -8.33
C ILE A 115 -13.34 -0.90 -7.79
N GLU A 116 -13.58 -2.19 -7.52
CA GLU A 116 -14.82 -2.70 -6.93
C GLU A 116 -14.56 -3.20 -5.50
N PHE A 117 -14.92 -2.40 -4.51
CA PHE A 117 -14.78 -2.76 -3.09
C PHE A 117 -15.70 -3.92 -2.72
N GLN A 118 -15.30 -4.68 -1.71
CA GLN A 118 -16.05 -5.80 -1.15
C GLN A 118 -16.40 -6.88 -2.18
N LYS A 119 -15.61 -6.97 -3.25
CA LYS A 119 -15.71 -7.98 -4.30
C LYS A 119 -14.37 -8.66 -4.46
N VAL A 120 -14.40 -9.96 -4.73
CA VAL A 120 -13.21 -10.71 -5.13
C VAL A 120 -12.87 -10.33 -6.56
N LEU A 121 -11.65 -9.82 -6.75
CA LEU A 121 -11.09 -9.45 -8.05
C LEU A 121 -9.85 -10.31 -8.34
N ASN A 122 -9.38 -10.28 -9.57
CA ASN A 122 -8.27 -11.13 -10.03
C ASN A 122 -7.00 -10.30 -10.32
N TYR A 123 -6.87 -9.13 -9.69
CA TYR A 123 -5.91 -8.11 -10.11
C TYR A 123 -4.61 -8.07 -9.31
N GLY A 124 -4.37 -9.07 -8.46
CA GLY A 124 -3.15 -9.15 -7.65
C GLY A 124 -1.91 -9.23 -8.52
N ILE A 125 -0.95 -8.33 -8.29
CA ILE A 125 0.32 -8.30 -9.01
C ILE A 125 1.31 -9.22 -8.29
N HIS A 126 1.95 -10.10 -9.08
CA HIS A 126 3.07 -10.92 -8.64
C HIS A 126 4.30 -10.60 -9.48
N ILE A 127 5.42 -10.34 -8.82
CA ILE A 127 6.70 -10.00 -9.44
C ILE A 127 7.73 -10.99 -8.94
N THR A 128 8.47 -11.60 -9.87
CA THR A 128 9.60 -12.49 -9.57
C THR A 128 10.85 -12.05 -10.31
N SER A 129 12.02 -12.34 -9.74
CA SER A 129 13.31 -11.97 -10.30
C SER A 129 14.36 -13.07 -10.10
N THR A 130 15.29 -13.18 -11.05
CA THR A 130 16.45 -14.07 -10.94
C THR A 130 17.51 -13.56 -9.95
N ALA A 131 17.49 -12.27 -9.64
CA ALA A 131 18.41 -11.60 -8.73
C ALA A 131 17.69 -10.63 -7.78
N ASP A 132 18.40 -10.19 -6.76
CA ASP A 132 17.87 -9.24 -5.77
C ASP A 132 17.50 -7.91 -6.46
N ILE A 133 16.27 -7.46 -6.22
CA ILE A 133 15.73 -6.20 -6.75
C ILE A 133 15.02 -5.43 -5.64
N THR A 134 14.84 -4.12 -5.85
CA THR A 134 13.87 -3.31 -5.10
C THR A 134 12.71 -2.94 -6.01
N VAL A 135 11.50 -2.86 -5.45
CA VAL A 135 10.31 -2.44 -6.20
C VAL A 135 9.57 -1.35 -5.44
N TYR A 136 9.16 -0.30 -6.14
CA TYR A 136 8.17 0.63 -5.63
C TYR A 136 7.05 0.87 -6.64
N TYR A 137 5.85 1.07 -6.11
CA TYR A 137 4.68 1.52 -6.84
C TYR A 137 4.53 3.03 -6.64
N ASP A 138 4.57 3.78 -7.74
CA ASP A 138 4.58 5.23 -7.76
C ASP A 138 3.26 5.76 -8.30
N ILE A 139 2.64 6.69 -7.56
CA ILE A 139 1.52 7.49 -8.03
C ILE A 139 2.10 8.85 -8.43
N ALA A 140 2.62 8.91 -9.65
CA ALA A 140 3.23 10.11 -10.21
C ALA A 140 2.16 11.09 -10.72
N GLY A 141 2.43 12.39 -10.73
CA GLY A 141 1.50 13.40 -11.21
C GLY A 141 1.96 14.82 -10.87
N GLY A 142 1.05 15.78 -10.90
CA GLY A 142 1.32 17.13 -10.39
C GLY A 142 0.87 17.36 -8.94
N TRP A 143 -0.08 16.56 -8.46
CA TRP A 143 -0.77 16.74 -7.18
C TRP A 143 -1.15 15.38 -6.61
N ASN A 144 -1.26 15.28 -5.27
CA ASN A 144 -1.76 14.08 -4.58
C ASN A 144 -0.94 12.82 -4.95
N MET A 145 0.38 12.97 -4.99
CA MET A 145 1.36 11.91 -5.32
C MET A 145 1.79 11.16 -4.06
N ASP A 146 2.14 9.90 -4.21
CA ASP A 146 2.76 9.10 -3.14
C ASP A 146 3.49 7.88 -3.72
N LEU A 147 4.37 7.27 -2.92
CA LEU A 147 5.20 6.13 -3.30
C LEU A 147 5.07 5.01 -2.27
N TYR A 148 4.80 3.81 -2.76
CA TYR A 148 4.60 2.60 -1.97
C TYR A 148 5.78 1.68 -2.22
N SER A 149 6.67 1.60 -1.25
CA SER A 149 7.82 0.71 -1.38
C SER A 149 7.39 -0.73 -1.04
N LEU A 150 7.49 -1.64 -2.00
CA LEU A 150 7.09 -3.03 -1.82
C LEU A 150 8.15 -3.78 -1.01
N LYS A 151 7.73 -4.57 -0.02
CA LYS A 151 8.61 -5.14 1.02
C LYS A 151 8.95 -6.63 0.78
N GLY A 152 8.63 -7.16 -0.39
CA GLY A 152 8.92 -8.55 -0.76
C GLY A 152 8.33 -9.55 0.23
N LYS A 153 9.12 -10.54 0.65
CA LYS A 153 8.74 -11.52 1.68
C LYS A 153 8.36 -10.88 3.01
N ASN A 154 8.86 -9.68 3.32
CA ASN A 154 8.54 -9.00 4.57
C ASN A 154 7.13 -8.39 4.53
N ALA A 155 6.49 -8.26 3.36
CA ALA A 155 5.07 -7.91 3.29
C ALA A 155 4.14 -9.13 3.42
N LEU A 156 4.67 -10.36 3.28
CA LEU A 156 3.88 -11.58 3.29
C LEU A 156 3.71 -12.14 4.69
N GLY A 157 2.47 -12.18 5.16
CA GLY A 157 2.14 -12.70 6.49
C GLY A 157 0.73 -13.22 6.61
N ASN A 158 0.36 -13.61 7.82
CA ASN A 158 -0.97 -14.15 8.12
C ASN A 158 -1.79 -13.26 9.07
N GLU A 159 -1.22 -12.18 9.61
CA GLU A 159 -1.90 -11.32 10.58
C GLU A 159 -1.37 -9.88 10.47
N PHE A 160 -2.28 -8.91 10.40
CA PHE A 160 -1.99 -7.50 10.19
C PHE A 160 -2.94 -6.61 11.00
N TYR A 161 -2.41 -5.50 11.53
CA TYR A 161 -3.20 -4.36 11.99
C TYR A 161 -2.97 -3.18 11.06
N CYS A 162 -4.03 -2.50 10.66
CA CYS A 162 -3.95 -1.41 9.68
C CYS A 162 -3.86 -0.04 10.38
N PRO A 163 -2.70 0.63 10.38
CA PRO A 163 -2.60 2.00 10.88
C PRO A 163 -3.22 2.98 9.88
N PHE A 164 -3.97 3.96 10.38
CA PHE A 164 -4.44 5.09 9.56
C PHE A 164 -4.29 6.38 10.35
N GLN A 165 -4.15 7.50 9.65
CA GLN A 165 -4.23 8.80 10.31
C GLN A 165 -5.65 9.03 10.81
N THR A 166 -5.74 9.76 11.93
CA THR A 166 -7.01 10.03 12.64
C THR A 166 -7.30 11.51 12.80
N ARG A 167 -6.60 12.36 12.04
CA ARG A 167 -6.59 13.81 12.24
C ARG A 167 -7.25 14.57 11.10
N TRP A 168 -6.97 14.15 9.88
CA TRP A 168 -7.29 14.89 8.67
C TRP A 168 -8.50 14.26 7.97
N PRO A 169 -9.51 15.08 7.64
CA PRO A 169 -10.60 14.61 6.78
C PRO A 169 -10.09 14.40 5.35
N TRP A 170 -10.79 13.56 4.60
CA TRP A 170 -10.55 13.42 3.16
C TRP A 170 -11.15 14.60 2.40
N LYS A 171 -10.44 15.09 1.39
CA LYS A 171 -10.89 16.20 0.54
C LYS A 171 -12.27 15.89 -0.06
N ARG A 172 -13.19 16.84 0.10
CA ARG A 172 -14.55 16.76 -0.47
C ARG A 172 -14.67 17.68 -1.67
N ALA A 173 -14.56 17.11 -2.87
CA ALA A 173 -14.96 17.78 -4.10
C ALA A 173 -16.01 16.92 -4.81
N SER A 174 -16.85 17.53 -5.65
CA SER A 174 -17.97 16.86 -6.34
C SER A 174 -17.56 15.70 -7.25
N ASP A 175 -16.27 15.63 -7.59
CA ASP A 175 -15.64 14.69 -8.50
C ASP A 175 -14.59 13.78 -7.81
N ILE A 176 -14.03 14.18 -6.66
CA ILE A 176 -12.98 13.41 -5.98
C ILE A 176 -13.57 12.34 -5.04
N GLN A 177 -13.20 11.07 -5.29
CA GLN A 177 -13.61 9.91 -4.49
C GLN A 177 -12.65 9.57 -3.33
N ALA A 178 -12.09 10.60 -2.70
CA ALA A 178 -11.17 10.50 -1.57
C ALA A 178 -11.73 9.65 -0.41
N SER A 179 -10.92 8.74 0.15
CA SER A 179 -11.32 7.72 1.12
C SER A 179 -10.13 7.01 1.77
N SER A 180 -10.34 6.36 2.92
CA SER A 180 -9.46 5.29 3.40
C SER A 180 -9.84 3.97 2.72
N GLN A 181 -8.84 3.18 2.35
CA GLN A 181 -9.03 1.82 1.87
C GLN A 181 -7.90 0.88 2.30
N ILE A 182 -8.26 -0.39 2.37
CA ILE A 182 -7.34 -1.50 2.63
C ILE A 182 -7.48 -2.48 1.46
N ASP A 183 -6.36 -2.83 0.85
CA ASP A 183 -6.25 -3.69 -0.31
C ASP A 183 -5.47 -4.95 0.05
N ILE A 184 -6.04 -6.12 -0.22
CA ILE A 184 -5.48 -7.42 0.15
C ILE A 184 -5.26 -8.24 -1.12
N VAL A 185 -4.13 -8.93 -1.22
CA VAL A 185 -3.87 -9.99 -2.20
C VAL A 185 -3.49 -11.28 -1.50
N SER A 186 -4.01 -12.42 -1.96
CA SER A 186 -3.58 -13.74 -1.48
C SER A 186 -2.41 -14.30 -2.30
N ALA A 187 -1.39 -14.81 -1.62
CA ALA A 187 -0.30 -15.57 -2.24
C ALA A 187 -0.63 -17.07 -2.37
N ASP A 188 -1.72 -17.52 -1.75
CA ASP A 188 -2.12 -18.93 -1.64
C ASP A 188 -3.57 -19.17 -2.11
N ASP A 189 -3.82 -20.40 -2.57
CA ASP A 189 -5.16 -20.86 -2.95
C ASP A 189 -6.03 -21.20 -1.73
N ASN A 190 -7.35 -21.08 -1.88
CA ASN A 190 -8.34 -21.41 -0.85
C ASN A 190 -7.99 -20.77 0.52
N ASN A 191 -7.55 -19.51 0.51
CA ASN A 191 -7.12 -18.79 1.68
C ASN A 191 -8.32 -18.09 2.34
N GLU A 192 -8.77 -18.61 3.47
CA GLU A 192 -9.88 -18.04 4.25
C GLU A 192 -9.34 -16.91 5.13
N ILE A 193 -9.83 -15.69 4.90
CA ILE A 193 -9.36 -14.44 5.52
C ILE A 193 -10.51 -13.81 6.32
N TYR A 194 -10.18 -13.31 7.50
CA TYR A 194 -11.08 -12.60 8.40
C TYR A 194 -10.62 -11.15 8.55
N ILE A 195 -11.57 -10.21 8.53
CA ILE A 195 -11.31 -8.77 8.64
C ILE A 195 -12.30 -8.18 9.65
N VAL A 196 -11.81 -7.71 10.79
CA VAL A 196 -12.61 -6.98 11.79
C VAL A 196 -12.47 -5.49 11.53
N VAL A 197 -13.52 -4.88 11.00
CA VAL A 197 -13.50 -3.46 10.60
C VAL A 197 -13.73 -2.54 11.80
N THR A 198 -13.05 -1.40 11.83
CA THR A 198 -13.18 -0.39 12.91
C THR A 198 -14.06 0.80 12.53
N ALA A 199 -14.39 0.95 11.25
CA ALA A 199 -15.29 1.97 10.75
C ALA A 199 -16.32 1.36 9.80
N LYS A 200 -17.40 2.11 9.54
CA LYS A 200 -18.42 1.71 8.57
C LYS A 200 -17.78 1.59 7.18
N THR A 201 -17.99 0.45 6.51
CA THR A 201 -17.45 0.20 5.16
C THR A 201 -18.56 -0.01 4.14
N SER A 202 -18.28 0.27 2.87
CA SER A 202 -19.20 -0.11 1.79
C SER A 202 -18.58 -0.18 0.40
N LEU A 203 -19.26 -0.92 -0.48
CA LEU A 203 -19.12 -0.91 -1.94
C LEU A 203 -19.17 0.49 -2.57
N LYS A 204 -20.10 1.33 -2.12
CA LYS A 204 -20.26 2.71 -2.62
C LYS A 204 -19.84 3.66 -1.52
N ALA A 205 -18.86 4.52 -1.72
CA ALA A 205 -18.63 5.61 -0.77
C ALA A 205 -19.87 6.52 -0.75
N ASN A 206 -20.21 7.15 0.38
CA ASN A 206 -21.22 8.24 0.40
C ASN A 206 -20.64 9.47 -0.32
N CYS A 207 -20.67 9.37 -1.63
CA CYS A 207 -20.02 10.25 -2.55
C CYS A 207 -21.18 10.82 -3.37
N ASN A 208 -21.49 12.10 -3.19
CA ASN A 208 -22.44 12.87 -4.01
C ASN A 208 -21.89 13.05 -5.43
N VAL A 209 -21.45 11.96 -6.07
CA VAL A 209 -21.06 11.96 -7.47
C VAL A 209 -22.34 11.71 -8.23
N THR A 210 -22.87 12.76 -8.84
CA THR A 210 -24.03 12.68 -9.74
C THR A 210 -23.76 11.77 -10.95
N ASN A 211 -22.50 11.39 -11.21
CA ASN A 211 -22.06 10.60 -12.36
C ASN A 211 -21.19 9.37 -12.05
N ALA A 212 -21.04 8.93 -10.79
CA ALA A 212 -20.30 7.68 -10.53
C ALA A 212 -21.18 6.47 -10.88
N LEU A 213 -20.88 5.82 -12.00
CA LEU A 213 -21.46 4.55 -12.44
C LEU A 213 -20.92 3.38 -11.58
N PHE A 214 -21.08 3.46 -10.26
CA PHE A 214 -20.96 2.24 -9.47
C PHE A 214 -22.13 1.32 -9.84
N PRO A 215 -21.91 0.01 -10.05
CA PRO A 215 -23.01 -0.90 -10.30
C PRO A 215 -24.07 -0.73 -9.21
N THR A 216 -25.34 -0.67 -9.62
CA THR A 216 -26.52 -0.53 -8.75
C THR A 216 -26.77 -1.82 -7.96
N VAL A 217 -25.74 -2.34 -7.31
CA VAL A 217 -25.88 -3.40 -6.31
C VAL A 217 -26.22 -2.75 -4.98
N SER A 218 -27.11 -3.39 -4.21
CA SER A 218 -27.38 -2.97 -2.84
C SER A 218 -26.03 -2.94 -2.09
N PRO A 219 -25.62 -1.81 -1.48
CA PRO A 219 -24.30 -1.73 -0.88
C PRO A 219 -24.20 -2.80 0.22
N ILE A 220 -23.24 -3.71 0.09
CA ILE A 220 -22.77 -4.46 1.26
C ILE A 220 -22.21 -3.38 2.19
N VAL A 221 -22.74 -3.34 3.42
CA VAL A 221 -22.37 -2.38 4.45
C VAL A 221 -21.96 -3.19 5.67
N ASN A 222 -20.79 -2.88 6.21
CA ASN A 222 -20.32 -3.43 7.48
C ASN A 222 -20.17 -2.28 8.47
N TYR A 223 -20.43 -2.55 9.74
CA TYR A 223 -20.33 -1.62 10.86
C TYR A 223 -19.09 -1.93 11.71
N PRO A 224 -18.59 -0.97 12.51
CA PRO A 224 -17.50 -1.22 13.44
C PRO A 224 -17.75 -2.47 14.31
N GLY A 225 -16.76 -3.36 14.37
CA GLY A 225 -16.84 -4.65 15.07
C GLY A 225 -17.35 -5.82 14.23
N ASP A 226 -17.92 -5.56 13.06
CA ASP A 226 -18.32 -6.64 12.14
C ASP A 226 -17.08 -7.38 11.62
N THR A 227 -17.21 -8.70 11.48
CA THR A 227 -16.19 -9.55 10.86
C THR A 227 -16.60 -9.89 9.44
N ILE A 228 -15.85 -9.40 8.46
CA ILE A 228 -15.96 -9.83 7.07
C ILE A 228 -15.18 -11.13 6.92
N LYS A 229 -15.80 -12.13 6.30
CA LYS A 229 -15.17 -13.42 5.98
C LYS A 229 -15.14 -13.60 4.47
N ILE A 230 -13.95 -13.80 3.91
CA ILE A 230 -13.73 -14.02 2.48
C ILE A 230 -12.83 -15.23 2.25
N THR A 231 -12.91 -15.83 1.06
CA THR A 231 -11.95 -16.82 0.60
C THR A 231 -11.36 -16.34 -0.71
N LEU A 232 -10.02 -16.27 -0.77
CA LEU A 232 -9.27 -15.86 -1.95
C LEU A 232 -8.42 -17.02 -2.47
N ASN A 233 -8.33 -17.14 -3.79
CA ASN A 233 -7.30 -17.95 -4.45
C ASN A 233 -6.03 -17.12 -4.72
N LYS A 234 -4.95 -17.78 -5.11
CA LYS A 234 -3.66 -17.14 -5.39
C LYS A 234 -3.81 -16.06 -6.46
N GLY A 235 -3.34 -14.85 -6.17
CA GLY A 235 -3.46 -13.68 -7.06
C GLY A 235 -4.83 -13.01 -7.06
N GLN A 236 -5.82 -13.53 -6.32
CA GLN A 236 -7.07 -12.83 -6.11
C GLN A 236 -6.90 -11.73 -5.06
N THR A 237 -7.67 -10.67 -5.23
CA THR A 237 -7.67 -9.49 -4.38
C THR A 237 -9.03 -9.22 -3.77
N TYR A 238 -9.02 -8.50 -2.66
CA TYR A 238 -10.21 -7.96 -2.01
C TYR A 238 -9.86 -6.62 -1.39
N ALA A 239 -10.72 -5.63 -1.56
CA ALA A 239 -10.54 -4.32 -0.96
C ALA A 239 -11.74 -3.91 -0.12
N ILE A 240 -11.48 -3.18 0.96
CA ILE A 240 -12.51 -2.49 1.73
C ILE A 240 -12.22 -1.00 1.78
N ARG A 241 -13.27 -0.20 1.81
CA ARG A 241 -13.20 1.26 1.85
C ARG A 241 -14.17 1.80 2.89
N ASN A 242 -13.81 2.92 3.51
CA ASN A 242 -14.72 3.60 4.42
C ASN A 242 -15.95 4.22 3.71
N TRP A 243 -17.11 4.13 4.37
CA TRP A 243 -18.35 4.75 3.88
C TRP A 243 -18.34 6.27 4.08
N ASP A 244 -17.95 6.70 5.28
CA ASP A 244 -18.03 8.08 5.74
C ASP A 244 -16.73 8.83 5.53
N LYS A 245 -16.78 9.90 4.74
CA LYS A 245 -15.65 10.83 4.54
C LYS A 245 -15.51 11.86 5.66
N THR A 246 -16.14 11.64 6.81
CA THR A 246 -16.04 12.49 8.02
C THR A 246 -15.25 11.75 9.07
N TRP A 247 -14.61 12.48 9.96
CA TRP A 247 -14.16 11.93 11.24
C TRP A 247 -15.37 11.33 12.02
N PRO A 248 -15.29 10.12 12.61
CA PRO A 248 -14.16 9.20 12.76
C PRO A 248 -14.14 8.03 11.74
N GLY A 249 -14.28 8.30 10.44
CA GLY A 249 -14.46 7.29 9.39
C GLY A 249 -13.21 6.55 8.92
N ALA A 250 -12.04 6.70 9.54
CA ALA A 250 -10.81 6.02 9.09
C ALA A 250 -10.83 4.54 9.44
N LEU A 251 -10.18 3.69 8.64
CA LEU A 251 -10.10 2.23 8.90
C LEU A 251 -9.00 1.84 9.91
N GLY A 252 -8.51 2.80 10.69
CA GLY A 252 -7.45 2.64 11.68
C GLY A 252 -7.78 1.58 12.72
N GLY A 253 -6.86 0.63 12.92
CA GLY A 253 -7.02 -0.48 13.85
C GLY A 253 -7.75 -1.70 13.28
N THR A 254 -8.15 -1.69 11.99
CA THR A 254 -8.72 -2.87 11.34
C THR A 254 -7.74 -4.05 11.46
N HIS A 255 -8.24 -5.18 11.95
CA HIS A 255 -7.46 -6.39 12.18
C HIS A 255 -7.79 -7.42 11.12
N ILE A 256 -6.76 -7.99 10.50
CA ILE A 256 -6.86 -8.93 9.39
C ILE A 256 -6.05 -10.15 9.72
N TRP A 257 -6.61 -11.35 9.56
CA TRP A 257 -5.84 -12.59 9.67
C TRP A 257 -6.34 -13.69 8.75
N THR A 258 -5.45 -14.60 8.38
CA THR A 258 -5.79 -15.85 7.69
C THR A 258 -6.14 -16.93 8.70
N LYS A 259 -7.07 -17.82 8.35
CA LYS A 259 -7.43 -18.96 9.19
C LYS A 259 -6.28 -19.95 9.37
N ASP A 260 -5.62 -20.26 8.26
CA ASP A 260 -4.45 -21.11 8.22
C ASP A 260 -3.21 -20.23 8.26
N LYS A 261 -2.50 -20.24 9.38
CA LYS A 261 -1.32 -19.38 9.63
C LYS A 261 -0.17 -19.63 8.65
N ASN A 262 -0.20 -20.73 7.90
CA ASN A 262 0.78 -21.00 6.85
C ASN A 262 0.45 -20.28 5.54
N LYS A 263 -0.81 -19.91 5.32
CA LYS A 263 -1.22 -19.14 4.14
C LYS A 263 -0.98 -17.66 4.34
N LYS A 264 -0.47 -17.02 3.29
CA LYS A 264 0.05 -15.66 3.31
C LYS A 264 -0.78 -14.73 2.44
N ILE A 265 -0.89 -13.50 2.91
CA ILE A 265 -1.46 -12.35 2.20
C ILE A 265 -0.46 -11.20 2.26
N ALA A 266 -0.57 -10.27 1.33
CA ALA A 266 0.01 -8.93 1.45
C ALA A 266 -1.11 -7.90 1.58
N VAL A 267 -0.87 -6.86 2.37
CA VAL A 267 -1.85 -5.81 2.69
C VAL A 267 -1.27 -4.43 2.36
N THR A 268 -2.02 -3.64 1.60
CA THR A 268 -1.73 -2.24 1.29
C THR A 268 -2.80 -1.36 1.94
N ILE A 269 -2.40 -0.21 2.47
CA ILE A 269 -3.31 0.80 3.02
C ILE A 269 -3.16 2.12 2.28
N THR A 270 -4.26 2.83 2.09
CA THR A 270 -4.26 4.13 1.41
C THR A 270 -5.32 5.05 2.00
N ASP A 271 -4.93 6.25 2.40
CA ASP A 271 -5.79 7.42 2.51
C ASP A 271 -5.62 8.29 1.26
N ASP A 272 -6.64 8.31 0.40
CA ASP A 272 -6.64 9.15 -0.80
C ASP A 272 -7.07 10.57 -0.45
N SER A 273 -6.20 11.56 -0.67
CA SER A 273 -6.45 12.99 -0.45
C SER A 273 -6.78 13.35 1.01
N ALA A 274 -5.94 12.93 1.95
CA ALA A 274 -5.97 13.44 3.32
C ALA A 274 -5.70 14.95 3.30
N GLN A 275 -6.65 15.73 3.80
CA GLN A 275 -6.61 17.18 3.73
C GLN A 275 -6.23 17.77 5.08
N THR A 276 -5.06 18.40 5.12
CA THR A 276 -4.62 19.18 6.27
C THR A 276 -5.53 20.40 6.50
N SER A 277 -5.72 20.79 7.76
CA SER A 277 -6.48 21.99 8.15
C SER A 277 -5.75 23.31 7.85
N CYS A 278 -4.45 23.23 7.57
CA CYS A 278 -3.59 24.34 7.17
C CYS A 278 -3.06 24.08 5.75
N GLY A 279 -3.17 25.08 4.88
CA GLY A 279 -2.88 24.93 3.45
C GLY A 279 -4.05 24.36 2.65
N GLY A 280 -4.04 24.59 1.33
CA GLY A 280 -5.08 24.11 0.41
C GLY A 280 -4.81 22.72 -0.20
N CYS A 281 -3.72 22.07 0.21
CA CYS A 281 -3.25 20.80 -0.34
C CYS A 281 -3.95 19.60 0.32
N ALA A 282 -4.06 18.52 -0.44
CA ALA A 282 -4.50 17.22 0.05
C ALA A 282 -3.66 16.17 -0.67
N ASP A 283 -3.14 15.21 0.08
CA ASP A 283 -2.15 14.25 -0.40
C ASP A 283 -2.57 12.81 -0.09
N ILE A 284 -2.04 11.88 -0.89
CA ILE A 284 -2.18 10.46 -0.62
C ILE A 284 -1.24 10.13 0.53
N ILE A 285 -1.71 9.26 1.42
CA ILE A 285 -0.89 8.67 2.48
C ILE A 285 -1.11 7.17 2.42
N GLY A 286 -0.08 6.39 2.15
CA GLY A 286 -0.20 4.94 2.21
C GLY A 286 1.12 4.20 2.40
N ASP A 287 1.00 2.89 2.54
CA ASP A 287 2.14 1.97 2.59
C ASP A 287 1.69 0.54 2.29
N GLN A 288 2.63 -0.31 1.89
CA GLN A 288 2.48 -1.76 2.01
C GLN A 288 2.87 -2.21 3.42
N LEU A 289 1.97 -2.86 4.14
CA LEU A 289 2.22 -3.24 5.53
C LEU A 289 3.18 -4.42 5.65
N ILE A 290 3.78 -4.52 6.85
CA ILE A 290 4.44 -5.74 7.33
C ILE A 290 3.50 -6.47 8.30
N PRO A 291 3.58 -7.81 8.40
CA PRO A 291 2.77 -8.57 9.34
C PRO A 291 3.25 -8.42 10.78
N VAL A 292 2.34 -8.75 11.70
CA VAL A 292 2.53 -8.60 13.15
C VAL A 292 3.75 -9.37 13.67
N ASP A 293 4.05 -10.54 13.11
CA ASP A 293 5.14 -11.41 13.57
C ASP A 293 6.55 -10.84 13.33
N ILE A 294 6.69 -9.85 12.44
CA ILE A 294 7.95 -9.17 12.18
C ILE A 294 7.94 -7.68 12.56
N CYS A 295 6.84 -7.17 13.12
CA CYS A 295 6.76 -5.80 13.61
C CYS A 295 7.75 -5.54 14.75
N GLY A 296 8.52 -4.46 14.63
CA GLY A 296 9.44 -4.00 15.67
C GLY A 296 8.73 -3.28 16.82
N THR A 297 9.50 -2.95 17.87
CA THR A 297 9.02 -2.14 19.01
C THR A 297 9.69 -0.77 19.09
N LYS A 298 10.59 -0.46 18.14
CA LYS A 298 11.35 0.79 18.07
C LYS A 298 11.23 1.37 16.68
N TYR A 299 10.83 2.62 16.61
CA TYR A 299 10.61 3.35 15.37
C TYR A 299 11.27 4.71 15.46
N ILE A 300 11.84 5.15 14.34
CA ILE A 300 12.32 6.52 14.17
C ILE A 300 11.16 7.32 13.60
N VAL A 301 10.68 8.32 14.33
CA VAL A 301 9.68 9.26 13.80
C VAL A 301 10.43 10.35 13.04
N MET A 302 10.22 10.38 11.72
CA MET A 302 10.77 11.43 10.87
C MET A 302 9.93 12.69 11.01
N LYS A 303 10.58 13.82 11.34
CA LYS A 303 9.92 15.13 11.35
C LYS A 303 9.63 15.55 9.91
N SER A 304 8.37 15.89 9.62
CA SER A 304 7.96 16.36 8.30
C SER A 304 8.48 17.78 8.01
N MET A 305 8.50 18.15 6.72
CA MET A 305 8.79 19.51 6.25
C MET A 305 7.50 20.35 6.10
N LEU A 306 6.44 20.00 6.82
CA LEU A 306 5.22 20.81 6.84
C LEU A 306 5.53 22.22 7.33
N SER A 307 4.82 23.22 6.77
CA SER A 307 5.00 24.62 7.18
C SER A 307 4.81 24.78 8.69
N ALA A 308 5.44 25.77 9.31
CA ALA A 308 5.30 26.01 10.75
C ALA A 308 3.84 26.30 11.20
N ALA A 309 2.97 26.69 10.27
CA ALA A 309 1.53 26.84 10.50
C ALA A 309 0.78 25.49 10.55
N CYS A 310 1.47 24.38 10.28
CA CYS A 310 0.94 23.04 10.24
C CYS A 310 1.49 22.16 11.35
N GLU A 311 0.59 21.46 12.03
CA GLU A 311 0.94 20.46 13.03
C GLU A 311 1.35 19.15 12.35
N GLY A 312 2.57 18.69 12.60
CA GLY A 312 3.01 17.34 12.23
C GLY A 312 2.50 16.31 13.23
N TRP A 313 2.01 15.19 12.72
CA TRP A 313 1.48 14.08 13.53
C TRP A 313 2.14 12.77 13.13
N PHE A 314 2.33 11.89 14.12
CA PHE A 314 2.59 10.47 13.89
C PHE A 314 1.48 9.67 14.59
N PHE A 315 1.10 8.56 13.98
CA PHE A 315 0.01 7.72 14.47
C PHE A 315 0.60 6.36 14.84
N VAL A 316 0.14 5.80 15.96
CA VAL A 316 0.59 4.51 16.48
C VAL A 316 -0.62 3.62 16.69
N THR A 317 -0.60 2.44 16.07
CA THR A 317 -1.59 1.39 16.33
C THR A 317 -1.06 0.46 17.40
N ILE A 318 -1.81 0.34 18.50
CA ILE A 318 -1.48 -0.55 19.60
C ILE A 318 -2.11 -1.91 19.34
N MET A 319 -1.27 -2.93 19.18
CA MET A 319 -1.69 -4.29 18.83
C MET A 319 -1.99 -5.15 20.06
N TYR A 320 -1.44 -4.80 21.23
CA TYR A 320 -1.55 -5.58 22.45
C TYR A 320 -1.98 -4.72 23.63
N ASP A 321 -2.86 -5.27 24.47
CA ASP A 321 -3.26 -4.64 25.73
C ASP A 321 -2.05 -4.38 26.63
N ASN A 322 -2.17 -3.36 27.50
CA ASN A 322 -1.12 -2.96 28.44
C ASN A 322 0.21 -2.54 27.79
N THR A 323 0.21 -2.16 26.51
CA THR A 323 1.39 -1.59 25.84
C THR A 323 1.71 -0.21 26.39
N THR A 324 2.98 0.03 26.74
CA THR A 324 3.48 1.35 27.15
C THR A 324 4.24 2.01 26.00
N ILE A 325 3.83 3.22 25.63
CA ILE A 325 4.54 4.05 24.63
C ILE A 325 5.56 4.94 25.36
N LYS A 326 6.82 4.91 24.89
CA LYS A 326 7.88 5.81 25.36
C LYS A 326 8.40 6.61 24.18
N ILE A 327 8.36 7.94 24.29
CA ILE A 327 8.90 8.86 23.29
C ILE A 327 10.22 9.39 23.83
N ASN A 328 11.29 9.25 23.06
CA ASN A 328 12.57 9.90 23.31
C ASN A 328 12.71 11.03 22.31
N ASP A 329 12.49 12.27 22.77
CA ASP A 329 12.60 13.48 21.96
C ASP A 329 14.02 14.07 21.95
N GLY A 330 14.98 13.35 22.55
CA GLY A 330 16.37 13.77 22.65
C GLY A 330 16.63 14.83 23.73
N THR A 331 15.67 15.05 24.66
CA THR A 331 15.84 15.95 25.83
C THR A 331 16.03 15.22 27.15
#